data_AF-A0A7Y5BN68-F1
#
_entry.id   AF-A0A7Y5BN68-F1
#
_cell.length_a   1.000
_cell.length_b   1.000
_cell.length_c   1.000
_cell.angle_alpha   90.00
_cell.angle_beta   90.00
_cell.angle_gamma   90.00
#
_symmetry.space_group_name_H-M   'P 1'
#
loop_
_entity.id
_entity.type
_entity.pdbx_description
1 polymer ?
#
loop_
_entity_poly.entity_id
_entity_poly.type
_entity_poly.pdbx_seq_one_letter_code
_entity_poly.pdbx_strand_id
1 'polypeptide(L)'
;MKTCPRCGAEIQNPSLPTCAYCGAVLGNEQKQRTPPTPYRSPIATTPLAPTPGTLPPEYSHLKRPKPVASLESAGCLIIFGLIWTVFSAFMVIAVVGSFSRDYLEYFQLSRQGVITQATVTWLETRESDDSTSYHVFYKYMGTANNENAEIEDSDSISSSLYASLKIEQKIEILYVPTNPAISAVRAELASPNPMGFLFMVGIGGLFVLIGVGLLYAGGKTQKQLGQLRAEGLQTQGLLFDRWTDKDSDGDTTYYVAFAFTVRARAGDPIITRAEQNKKLYDKYRIGDTLSIRYLPNDPSVCMVQVPP
;
A
#
# COMPACT_ATOMS: atom_id res chain seq x y z
N MET A 1 -39.84 7.46 -7.29
CA MET A 1 -40.41 6.76 -6.11
C MET A 1 -39.63 7.20 -4.88
N LYS A 2 -40.29 7.51 -3.76
CA LYS A 2 -39.61 7.90 -2.51
C LYS A 2 -39.47 6.65 -1.63
N THR A 3 -38.26 6.37 -1.15
CA THR A 3 -37.98 5.28 -0.21
C THR A 3 -37.73 5.82 1.19
N CYS A 4 -38.06 5.05 2.22
CA CYS A 4 -37.80 5.42 3.60
C CYS A 4 -36.28 5.44 3.86
N PRO A 5 -35.69 6.53 4.40
CA PRO A 5 -34.25 6.62 4.62
C PRO A 5 -33.73 5.66 5.69
N ARG A 6 -34.63 5.14 6.56
CA ARG A 6 -34.25 4.24 7.65
C ARG A 6 -34.26 2.77 7.26
N CYS A 7 -35.20 2.34 6.41
CA CYS A 7 -35.38 0.92 6.06
C CYS A 7 -35.40 0.60 4.56
N GLY A 8 -35.37 1.61 3.69
CA GLY A 8 -35.38 1.44 2.23
C GLY A 8 -36.74 1.07 1.62
N ALA A 9 -37.78 0.81 2.43
CA ALA A 9 -39.11 0.47 1.92
C ALA A 9 -39.72 1.61 1.09
N GLU A 10 -40.46 1.25 0.04
CA GLU A 10 -41.14 2.21 -0.83
C GLU A 10 -42.33 2.87 -0.11
N ILE A 11 -42.41 4.20 -0.18
CA ILE A 11 -43.46 4.98 0.49
C ILE A 11 -44.67 5.05 -0.43
N GLN A 12 -45.67 4.21 -0.17
CA GLN A 12 -46.91 4.16 -0.96
C GLN A 12 -47.79 5.41 -0.78
N ASN A 13 -47.72 6.07 0.37
CA ASN A 13 -48.48 7.29 0.61
C ASN A 13 -47.62 8.35 1.32
N PRO A 14 -47.13 9.39 0.61
CA PRO A 14 -46.25 10.40 1.16
C PRO A 14 -46.93 11.37 2.15
N SER A 15 -48.24 11.25 2.36
CA SER A 15 -48.98 12.05 3.35
C SER A 15 -48.97 11.45 4.76
N LEU A 16 -48.52 10.20 4.93
CA LEU A 16 -48.41 9.57 6.25
C LEU A 16 -47.16 10.09 6.99
N PRO A 17 -47.30 10.53 8.26
CA PRO A 17 -46.20 11.08 9.04
C PRO A 17 -45.17 10.02 9.44
N THR A 18 -45.44 8.73 9.25
CA THR A 18 -44.57 7.62 9.62
C THR A 18 -44.54 6.54 8.53
N CYS A 19 -43.41 5.85 8.42
CA CYS A 19 -43.24 4.72 7.51
C CYS A 19 -44.04 3.53 8.02
N ALA A 20 -44.94 3.00 7.19
CA ALA A 20 -45.78 1.86 7.56
C ALA A 20 -44.99 0.59 7.93
N TYR A 21 -43.77 0.43 7.40
CA TYR A 21 -42.95 -0.75 7.64
C TYR A 21 -42.11 -0.68 8.93
N CYS A 22 -41.55 0.49 9.26
CA CYS A 22 -40.59 0.61 10.37
C CYS A 22 -40.97 1.66 11.43
N GLY A 23 -42.08 2.38 11.24
CA GLY A 23 -42.53 3.45 12.12
C GLY A 23 -41.69 4.73 12.09
N ALA A 24 -40.68 4.84 11.22
CA ALA A 24 -39.84 6.03 11.14
C ALA A 24 -40.64 7.25 10.65
N VAL A 25 -40.50 8.40 11.31
CA VAL A 25 -41.19 9.64 10.95
C VAL A 25 -40.72 10.13 9.56
N LEU A 26 -41.64 10.39 8.63
CA LEU A 26 -41.41 10.75 7.22
C LEU A 26 -41.61 12.25 6.92
N GLY A 27 -41.46 13.11 7.94
CA GLY A 27 -41.70 14.55 7.83
C GLY A 27 -40.50 15.33 7.27
N ASN A 28 -40.78 16.29 6.39
CA ASN A 28 -39.82 17.31 5.96
C ASN A 28 -39.26 18.03 7.19
N GLU A 29 -37.99 17.80 7.53
CA GLU A 29 -37.21 18.65 8.44
C GLU A 29 -36.95 20.02 7.79
N GLN A 30 -38.01 20.79 7.55
CA GLN A 30 -37.89 22.19 7.16
C GLN A 30 -37.94 23.05 8.42
N LYS A 31 -36.73 23.36 8.92
CA LYS A 31 -36.40 24.58 9.67
C LYS A 31 -37.43 25.01 10.74
N GLN A 32 -37.51 24.27 11.83
CA GLN A 32 -37.66 24.89 13.14
C GLN A 32 -36.49 24.43 13.99
N ARG A 33 -35.39 25.21 13.92
CA ARG A 33 -34.38 25.23 14.96
C ARG A 33 -35.05 25.83 16.19
N THR A 34 -35.81 25.03 16.93
CA THR A 34 -35.93 25.24 18.37
C THR A 34 -34.48 25.23 18.89
N PRO A 35 -34.06 26.26 19.66
CA PRO A 35 -32.77 26.21 20.33
C PRO A 35 -32.70 24.87 21.07
N PRO A 36 -31.60 24.11 20.98
CA PRO A 36 -31.47 22.91 21.78
C PRO A 36 -31.74 23.32 23.22
N THR A 37 -32.80 22.75 23.81
CA THR A 37 -33.03 22.82 25.25
C THR A 37 -31.68 22.51 25.87
N PRO A 38 -31.05 23.43 26.64
CA PRO A 38 -29.73 23.19 27.16
C PRO A 38 -29.78 21.86 27.86
N TYR A 39 -29.03 20.89 27.33
CA TYR A 39 -28.88 19.58 27.95
C TYR A 39 -28.30 19.89 29.32
N ARG A 40 -29.17 19.88 30.33
CA ARG A 40 -28.80 20.08 31.72
C ARG A 40 -28.07 18.80 32.07
N SER A 41 -26.77 18.79 31.78
CA SER A 41 -25.88 17.72 32.23
C SER A 41 -26.25 17.47 33.69
N PRO A 42 -26.62 16.24 34.07
CA PRO A 42 -26.82 15.92 35.47
C PRO A 42 -25.60 16.45 36.21
N ILE A 43 -25.84 17.23 37.27
CA ILE A 43 -24.80 17.82 38.10
C ILE A 43 -23.89 16.66 38.49
N ALA A 44 -22.78 16.54 37.77
CA ALA A 44 -21.81 15.50 37.99
C ALA A 44 -21.16 15.92 39.30
N THR A 45 -21.54 15.24 40.38
CA THR A 45 -20.86 15.33 41.66
C THR A 45 -19.38 15.23 41.36
N THR A 46 -18.65 16.35 41.50
CA THR A 46 -17.25 16.43 41.11
C THR A 46 -16.52 15.36 41.90
N PRO A 47 -16.05 14.27 41.27
CA PRO A 47 -15.33 13.24 41.99
C PRO A 47 -14.10 13.91 42.62
N LEU A 48 -13.85 13.63 43.90
CA LEU A 48 -12.63 14.06 44.58
C LEU A 48 -11.45 13.75 43.66
N ALA A 49 -10.68 14.79 43.30
CA ALA A 49 -9.52 14.62 42.44
C ALA A 49 -8.60 13.56 43.07
N PRO A 50 -8.25 12.48 42.34
CA PRO A 50 -7.40 11.45 42.89
C PRO A 50 -6.05 12.03 43.31
N THR A 51 -5.53 11.58 44.45
CA THR A 51 -4.19 11.97 44.89
C THR A 51 -3.16 11.48 43.86
N PRO A 52 -2.30 12.36 43.33
CA PRO A 52 -1.34 12.00 42.28
C PRO A 52 -0.52 10.76 42.64
N GLY A 53 -0.43 9.79 41.73
CA GLY A 53 0.44 8.62 41.87
C GLY A 53 -0.18 7.36 42.49
N THR A 54 -1.44 7.38 42.95
CA THR A 54 -2.12 6.14 43.39
C THR A 54 -3.27 5.81 42.44
N LEU A 55 -3.18 4.67 41.75
CA LEU A 55 -4.26 4.20 40.88
C LEU A 55 -5.49 3.84 41.72
N PRO A 56 -6.71 4.18 41.28
CA PRO A 56 -7.92 3.69 41.92
C PRO A 56 -7.94 2.14 41.90
N PRO A 57 -8.48 1.48 42.94
CA PRO A 57 -8.47 0.02 43.04
C PRO A 57 -9.04 -0.68 41.80
N GLU A 58 -10.03 -0.06 41.14
CA GLU A 58 -10.65 -0.57 39.90
C GLU A 58 -9.70 -0.61 38.70
N TYR A 59 -8.58 0.13 38.68
CA TYR A 59 -7.59 0.09 37.59
C TYR A 59 -6.33 -0.71 37.95
N SER A 60 -6.14 -1.05 39.22
CA SER A 60 -4.93 -1.73 39.72
C SER A 60 -4.67 -3.12 39.12
N HIS A 61 -5.72 -3.77 38.62
CA HIS A 61 -5.66 -5.11 38.04
C HIS A 61 -5.53 -5.12 36.51
N LEU A 62 -5.51 -3.95 35.86
CA LEU A 62 -5.40 -3.87 34.41
C LEU A 62 -4.02 -4.29 33.93
N LYS A 63 -3.99 -5.12 32.90
CA LYS A 63 -2.75 -5.53 32.24
C LYS A 63 -2.39 -4.57 31.13
N ARG A 64 -1.09 -4.43 30.86
CA ARG A 64 -0.56 -3.65 29.74
C ARG A 64 -1.16 -4.16 28.41
N PRO A 65 -1.90 -3.32 27.66
CA PRO A 65 -2.45 -3.70 26.38
C PRO A 65 -1.37 -3.65 25.29
N LYS A 66 -1.58 -4.39 24.19
CA LYS A 66 -0.69 -4.33 23.04
C LYS A 66 -0.73 -2.91 22.44
N PRO A 67 0.42 -2.26 22.19
CA PRO A 67 0.45 -0.99 21.51
C PRO A 67 -0.26 -1.06 20.17
N VAL A 68 -1.10 -0.07 19.88
CA VAL A 68 -1.66 0.16 18.56
C VAL A 68 -0.99 1.37 17.94
N ALA A 69 -0.79 1.34 16.62
CA ALA A 69 -0.28 2.49 15.89
C ALA A 69 -1.21 3.70 16.12
N SER A 70 -0.61 4.89 16.22
CA SER A 70 -1.38 6.13 16.31
C SER A 70 -2.27 6.27 15.07
N LEU A 71 -3.53 6.70 15.24
CA LEU A 71 -4.38 7.00 14.08
C LEU A 71 -3.79 8.13 13.22
N GLU A 72 -2.97 9.01 13.80
CA GLU A 72 -2.36 10.12 13.10
C GLU A 72 -1.31 9.67 12.07
N SER A 73 -0.60 8.56 12.32
CA SER A 73 0.43 8.05 11.40
C SER A 73 -0.15 7.42 10.13
N ALA A 74 -1.47 7.23 10.04
CA ALA A 74 -2.13 6.64 8.88
C ALA A 74 -1.95 7.46 7.59
N GLY A 75 -1.81 8.79 7.70
CA GLY A 75 -1.57 9.66 6.54
C GLY A 75 -0.27 9.32 5.81
N CYS A 76 0.81 9.13 6.57
CA CYS A 76 2.12 8.74 6.02
C CYS A 76 2.06 7.36 5.35
N LEU A 77 1.33 6.41 5.95
CA LEU A 77 1.22 5.05 5.44
C LEU A 77 0.52 5.02 4.07
N ILE A 78 -0.51 5.84 3.85
CA ILE A 78 -1.18 5.95 2.54
C ILE A 78 -0.23 6.50 1.47
N ILE A 79 0.46 7.60 1.77
CA ILE A 79 1.39 8.23 0.81
C ILE A 79 2.51 7.25 0.46
N PHE A 80 3.11 6.62 1.46
CA PHE A 80 4.12 5.59 1.27
C PHE A 80 3.59 4.42 0.45
N GLY A 81 2.43 3.87 0.82
CA GLY A 81 1.78 2.78 0.10
C GLY A 81 1.49 3.13 -1.36
N LEU A 82 1.08 4.37 -1.65
CA LEU A 82 0.82 4.84 -3.00
C LEU A 82 2.08 4.88 -3.85
N ILE A 83 3.13 5.56 -3.36
CA ILE A 83 4.42 5.67 -4.07
C ILE A 83 5.00 4.28 -4.30
N TRP A 84 5.01 3.44 -3.27
CA TRP A 84 5.50 2.06 -3.32
C TRP A 84 4.75 1.22 -4.36
N THR A 85 3.42 1.29 -4.38
CA THR A 85 2.59 0.52 -5.33
C THR A 85 2.84 0.95 -6.77
N VAL A 86 2.87 2.27 -7.03
CA VAL A 86 3.10 2.81 -8.38
C VAL A 86 4.48 2.41 -8.89
N PHE A 87 5.51 2.57 -8.06
CA PHE A 87 6.87 2.18 -8.40
C PHE A 87 6.97 0.68 -8.71
N SER A 88 6.40 -0.16 -7.86
CA SER A 88 6.41 -1.63 -8.04
C SER A 88 5.66 -2.05 -9.30
N ALA A 89 4.50 -1.43 -9.56
CA ALA A 89 3.71 -1.71 -10.76
C ALA A 89 4.44 -1.32 -12.03
N PHE A 90 5.11 -0.17 -12.03
CA PHE A 90 5.95 0.27 -13.16
C PHE A 90 7.06 -0.74 -13.46
N MET A 91 7.76 -1.23 -12.43
CA MET A 91 8.82 -2.23 -12.61
C MET A 91 8.28 -3.53 -13.20
N VAL A 92 7.13 -4.02 -12.74
CA VAL A 92 6.49 -5.21 -13.32
C VAL A 92 6.15 -4.99 -14.79
N ILE A 93 5.57 -3.84 -15.13
CA ILE A 93 5.22 -3.49 -16.52
C ILE A 93 6.47 -3.42 -17.40
N ALA A 94 7.57 -2.82 -16.91
CA ALA A 94 8.82 -2.74 -17.65
C ALA A 94 9.42 -4.12 -17.93
N VAL A 95 9.45 -5.01 -16.92
CA VAL A 95 9.94 -6.39 -17.07
C VAL A 95 9.06 -7.19 -18.04
N VAL A 96 7.74 -7.10 -17.93
CA VAL A 96 6.79 -7.76 -18.84
C VAL A 96 6.94 -7.23 -20.26
N GLY A 97 7.10 -5.92 -20.42
CA GLY A 97 7.31 -5.28 -21.72
C GLY A 97 8.60 -5.75 -22.41
N SER A 98 9.73 -5.71 -21.69
CA SER A 98 11.02 -6.20 -22.21
C SER A 98 10.93 -7.67 -22.60
N PHE A 99 10.46 -8.52 -21.68
CA PHE A 99 10.37 -9.96 -21.93
C PHE A 99 9.43 -10.29 -23.09
N SER A 100 8.32 -9.56 -23.25
CA SER A 100 7.39 -9.76 -24.36
C SER A 100 8.03 -9.42 -25.71
N ARG A 101 8.86 -8.38 -25.76
CA ARG A 101 9.62 -8.03 -26.97
C ARG A 101 10.62 -9.12 -27.31
N ASP A 102 11.45 -9.51 -26.35
CA ASP A 102 12.50 -10.53 -26.56
C ASP A 102 11.87 -11.89 -26.96
N TYR A 103 10.72 -12.23 -26.37
CA TYR A 103 9.96 -13.43 -26.73
C TYR A 103 9.35 -13.36 -28.13
N LEU A 104 8.86 -12.18 -28.54
CA LEU A 104 8.31 -11.98 -29.88
C LEU A 104 9.41 -12.08 -30.95
N GLU A 105 10.56 -11.45 -30.72
CA GLU A 105 11.74 -11.54 -31.60
C GLU A 105 12.23 -12.98 -31.71
N TYR A 106 12.41 -13.67 -30.58
CA TYR A 106 12.77 -15.09 -30.55
C TYR A 106 11.78 -15.94 -31.35
N PHE A 107 10.48 -15.72 -31.19
CA PHE A 107 9.46 -16.48 -31.88
C PHE A 107 9.41 -16.21 -33.39
N GLN A 108 9.62 -14.95 -33.80
CA GLN A 108 9.71 -14.58 -35.22
C GLN A 108 10.94 -15.23 -35.86
N LEU A 109 12.11 -15.15 -35.21
CA LEU A 109 13.34 -15.83 -35.67
C LEU A 109 13.15 -17.35 -35.72
N SER A 110 12.51 -17.94 -34.70
CA SER A 110 12.30 -19.39 -34.65
C SER A 110 11.32 -19.91 -35.71
N ARG A 111 10.32 -19.11 -36.12
CA ARG A 111 9.29 -19.54 -37.10
C ARG A 111 9.55 -19.10 -38.53
N GLN A 112 10.12 -17.91 -38.71
CA GLN A 112 10.27 -17.25 -40.00
C GLN A 112 11.74 -16.95 -40.34
N GLY A 113 12.66 -17.24 -39.43
CA GLY A 113 14.07 -16.97 -39.61
C GLY A 113 14.66 -17.75 -40.78
N VAL A 114 15.33 -17.04 -41.68
CA VAL A 114 16.11 -17.61 -42.78
C VAL A 114 17.58 -17.57 -42.38
N ILE A 115 18.27 -18.70 -42.55
CA ILE A 115 19.70 -18.81 -42.27
C ILE A 115 20.48 -18.18 -43.42
N THR A 116 21.42 -17.30 -43.11
CA THR A 116 22.36 -16.71 -44.08
C THR A 116 23.75 -16.57 -43.48
N GLN A 117 24.74 -16.27 -44.33
CA GLN A 117 26.10 -15.97 -43.90
C GLN A 117 26.29 -14.45 -43.78
N ALA A 118 26.67 -14.00 -42.59
CA ALA A 118 27.09 -12.64 -42.35
C ALA A 118 28.62 -12.56 -42.25
N THR A 119 29.19 -11.44 -42.65
CA THR A 119 30.63 -11.15 -42.51
C THR A 119 30.81 -10.25 -41.30
N VAL A 120 31.64 -10.68 -40.34
CA VAL A 120 31.97 -9.88 -39.16
C VAL A 120 32.74 -8.63 -39.59
N THR A 121 32.18 -7.46 -39.30
CA THR A 121 32.78 -6.16 -39.66
C THR A 121 33.56 -5.57 -38.49
N TRP A 122 33.05 -5.74 -37.27
CA TRP A 122 33.64 -5.15 -36.07
C TRP A 122 33.32 -5.98 -34.82
N LEU A 123 34.20 -5.89 -33.81
CA LEU A 123 34.05 -6.54 -32.51
C LEU A 123 34.28 -5.49 -31.42
N GLU A 124 33.33 -5.34 -30.49
CA GLU A 124 33.39 -4.35 -29.41
C GLU A 124 33.26 -5.04 -28.05
N THR A 125 34.09 -4.64 -27.10
CA THR A 125 33.95 -5.02 -25.70
C THR A 125 33.55 -3.77 -24.92
N ARG A 126 32.47 -3.83 -24.14
CA ARG A 126 32.06 -2.76 -23.24
C ARG A 126 32.21 -3.21 -21.80
N GLU A 127 33.11 -2.55 -21.09
CA GLU A 127 33.30 -2.73 -19.66
C GLU A 127 32.40 -1.78 -18.88
N SER A 128 31.69 -2.32 -17.91
CA SER A 128 30.99 -1.61 -16.84
C SER A 128 31.60 -2.04 -15.51
N ASP A 129 31.36 -1.27 -14.45
CA ASP A 129 31.90 -1.56 -13.10
C ASP A 129 31.63 -3.00 -12.63
N ASP A 130 30.50 -3.59 -13.06
CA ASP A 130 30.03 -4.89 -12.60
C ASP A 130 30.06 -6.00 -13.67
N SER A 131 30.30 -5.66 -14.95
CA SER A 131 30.22 -6.65 -16.03
C SER A 131 30.93 -6.22 -17.33
N THR A 132 31.41 -7.20 -18.08
CA THR A 132 31.91 -7.02 -19.44
C THR A 132 30.91 -7.60 -20.43
N SER A 133 30.48 -6.80 -21.41
CA SER A 133 29.61 -7.24 -22.50
C SER A 133 30.36 -7.26 -23.83
N TYR A 134 30.05 -8.26 -24.67
CA TYR A 134 30.75 -8.52 -25.93
C TYR A 134 29.76 -8.39 -27.08
N HIS A 135 30.08 -7.53 -28.04
CA HIS A 135 29.21 -7.21 -29.17
C HIS A 135 29.93 -7.57 -30.47
N VAL A 136 29.19 -8.18 -31.39
CA VAL A 136 29.63 -8.42 -32.76
C VAL A 136 28.78 -7.59 -33.71
N PHE A 137 29.45 -6.89 -34.62
CA PHE A 137 28.81 -6.18 -35.73
C PHE A 137 29.06 -6.98 -36.99
N TYR A 138 28.03 -7.15 -37.80
CA TYR A 138 28.11 -7.94 -39.01
C TYR A 138 27.26 -7.36 -40.12
N LYS A 139 27.62 -7.73 -41.35
CA LYS A 139 26.87 -7.37 -42.55
C LYS A 139 26.49 -8.60 -43.35
N TYR A 140 25.32 -8.59 -43.97
CA TYR A 140 24.84 -9.70 -44.78
C TYR A 140 23.93 -9.22 -45.91
N MET A 141 23.80 -10.06 -46.94
CA MET A 141 22.79 -9.88 -47.97
C MET A 141 21.51 -10.56 -47.52
N GLY A 142 20.45 -9.78 -47.32
CA GLY A 142 19.13 -10.28 -46.96
C GLY A 142 18.06 -9.74 -47.91
N THR A 143 16.84 -10.25 -47.78
CA THR A 143 15.69 -9.74 -48.51
C THR A 143 14.92 -8.78 -47.62
N ALA A 144 14.79 -7.53 -48.03
CA ALA A 144 13.99 -6.49 -47.39
C ALA A 144 12.98 -5.95 -48.41
N ASN A 145 11.69 -5.96 -48.09
CA ASN A 145 10.64 -5.48 -49.01
C ASN A 145 10.67 -6.16 -50.41
N ASN A 146 10.98 -7.46 -50.46
CA ASN A 146 11.15 -8.25 -51.69
C ASN A 146 12.36 -7.89 -52.58
N GLU A 147 13.28 -7.07 -52.09
CA GLU A 147 14.54 -6.74 -52.77
C GLU A 147 15.74 -7.23 -51.96
N ASN A 148 16.83 -7.59 -52.65
CA ASN A 148 18.09 -7.94 -51.97
C ASN A 148 18.78 -6.65 -51.53
N ALA A 149 19.01 -6.52 -50.23
CA ALA A 149 19.70 -5.39 -49.63
C ALA A 149 20.87 -5.88 -48.77
N GLU A 150 21.94 -5.09 -48.72
CA GLU A 150 22.99 -5.24 -47.70
C GLU A 150 22.45 -4.65 -46.40
N ILE A 151 22.44 -5.45 -45.34
CA ILE A 151 21.95 -5.08 -44.02
C ILE A 151 23.12 -5.16 -43.05
N GLU A 152 23.26 -4.14 -42.23
CA GLU A 152 24.22 -4.08 -41.12
C GLU A 152 23.45 -4.17 -39.81
N ASP A 153 23.93 -5.02 -38.91
CA ASP A 153 23.33 -5.22 -37.59
C ASP A 153 24.40 -5.59 -36.56
N SER A 154 23.98 -5.69 -35.29
CA SER A 154 24.85 -6.09 -34.19
C SER A 154 24.11 -6.96 -33.19
N ASP A 155 24.84 -7.88 -32.55
CA ASP A 155 24.30 -8.77 -31.53
C ASP A 155 25.24 -8.88 -30.32
N SER A 156 24.67 -9.15 -29.15
CA SER A 156 25.42 -9.42 -27.92
C SER A 156 25.70 -10.92 -27.83
N ILE A 157 26.96 -11.29 -27.73
CA ILE A 157 27.40 -12.70 -27.80
C ILE A 157 28.13 -13.14 -26.53
N SER A 158 28.28 -14.44 -26.35
CA SER A 158 29.07 -14.99 -25.25
C SER A 158 30.55 -14.63 -25.40
N SER A 159 31.26 -14.52 -24.28
CA SER A 159 32.71 -14.31 -24.28
C SER A 159 33.47 -15.43 -25.01
N SER A 160 32.95 -16.66 -24.93
CA SER A 160 33.49 -17.82 -25.65
C SER A 160 33.37 -17.68 -27.15
N LEU A 161 32.21 -17.25 -27.66
CA LEU A 161 32.05 -17.03 -29.10
C LEU A 161 32.91 -15.85 -29.53
N TYR A 162 32.87 -14.73 -28.80
CA TYR A 162 33.66 -13.54 -29.09
C TYR A 162 35.16 -13.84 -29.26
N ALA A 163 35.75 -14.61 -28.34
CA ALA A 163 37.16 -14.99 -28.39
C ALA A 163 37.54 -15.85 -29.61
N SER A 164 36.56 -16.51 -30.23
CA SER A 164 36.76 -17.34 -31.42
C SER A 164 36.57 -16.58 -32.75
N LEU A 165 35.93 -15.40 -32.71
CA LEU A 165 35.61 -14.63 -33.90
C LEU A 165 36.79 -13.77 -34.36
N LYS A 166 36.87 -13.57 -35.69
CA LYS A 166 37.81 -12.66 -36.34
C LYS A 166 37.05 -11.72 -37.27
N ILE A 167 37.56 -10.51 -37.46
CA ILE A 167 37.06 -9.59 -38.48
C ILE A 167 37.22 -10.26 -39.86
N GLU A 168 36.25 -10.04 -40.76
CA GLU A 168 36.06 -10.72 -42.05
C GLU A 168 35.68 -12.21 -41.98
N GLN A 169 35.53 -12.78 -40.78
CA GLN A 169 35.03 -14.14 -40.64
C GLN A 169 33.55 -14.21 -41.04
N LYS A 170 33.19 -15.27 -41.77
CA LYS A 170 31.78 -15.58 -42.04
C LYS A 170 31.17 -16.33 -40.87
N ILE A 171 30.01 -15.87 -40.40
CA ILE A 171 29.21 -16.48 -39.34
C ILE A 171 27.80 -16.78 -39.84
N GLU A 172 27.16 -17.80 -39.29
CA GLU A 172 25.75 -18.08 -39.57
C GLU A 172 24.87 -17.20 -38.67
N ILE A 173 23.94 -16.49 -39.28
CA ILE A 173 22.91 -15.72 -38.59
C ILE A 173 21.52 -16.20 -39.02
N LEU A 174 20.51 -15.89 -38.22
CA LEU A 174 19.11 -15.90 -38.63
C LEU A 174 18.64 -14.46 -38.79
N TYR A 175 17.81 -14.20 -39.79
CA TYR A 175 17.09 -12.93 -39.91
C TYR A 175 15.65 -13.18 -40.39
N VAL A 176 14.75 -12.25 -40.09
CA VAL A 176 13.34 -12.31 -40.51
C VAL A 176 13.17 -11.54 -41.84
N PRO A 177 12.81 -12.16 -42.98
CA PRO A 177 12.72 -11.46 -44.27
C PRO A 177 11.67 -10.35 -44.34
N THR A 178 10.61 -10.47 -43.54
CA THR A 178 9.56 -9.43 -43.43
C THR A 178 9.99 -8.24 -42.59
N ASN A 179 11.00 -8.41 -41.72
CA ASN A 179 11.59 -7.36 -40.91
C ASN A 179 13.08 -7.67 -40.63
N PRO A 180 13.99 -7.31 -41.56
CA PRO A 180 15.40 -7.69 -41.46
C PRO A 180 16.15 -7.06 -40.30
N ALA A 181 15.58 -6.03 -39.65
CA ALA A 181 16.13 -5.47 -38.41
C ALA A 181 16.04 -6.44 -37.22
N ILE A 182 15.36 -7.58 -37.39
CA ILE A 182 15.35 -8.68 -36.43
C ILE A 182 16.28 -9.74 -36.98
N SER A 183 17.51 -9.73 -36.47
CA SER A 183 18.53 -10.72 -36.77
C SER A 183 19.22 -11.18 -35.48
N ALA A 184 19.81 -12.38 -35.49
CA ALA A 184 20.55 -12.92 -34.37
C ALA A 184 21.61 -13.91 -34.83
N VAL A 185 22.72 -14.00 -34.09
CA VAL A 185 23.75 -15.01 -34.35
C VAL A 185 23.20 -16.40 -34.02
N ARG A 186 23.24 -17.33 -34.99
CA ARG A 186 22.59 -18.64 -34.86
C ARG A 186 23.04 -19.43 -33.63
N ALA A 187 24.33 -19.35 -33.33
CA ALA A 187 24.94 -20.07 -32.23
C ALA A 187 24.52 -19.54 -30.84
N GLU A 188 24.01 -18.30 -30.77
CA GLU A 188 23.64 -17.61 -29.53
C GLU A 188 22.12 -17.48 -29.38
N LEU A 189 21.34 -17.97 -30.34
CA LEU A 189 19.88 -17.94 -30.27
C LEU A 189 19.39 -18.88 -29.17
N ALA A 190 19.27 -18.34 -27.95
CA ALA A 190 18.74 -19.02 -26.79
C ALA A 190 17.27 -18.66 -26.58
N SER A 191 16.48 -19.63 -26.12
CA SER A 191 15.11 -19.34 -25.68
C SER A 191 15.14 -18.41 -24.47
N PRO A 192 14.36 -17.31 -24.45
CA PRO A 192 14.24 -16.45 -23.27
C PRO A 192 13.93 -17.28 -22.03
N ASN A 193 14.65 -17.05 -20.93
CA ASN A 193 14.52 -17.86 -19.71
C ASN A 193 13.16 -17.60 -19.02
N PRO A 194 12.17 -18.52 -19.12
CA PRO A 194 10.84 -18.28 -18.58
C PRO A 194 10.86 -18.29 -17.04
N MET A 195 11.80 -19.02 -16.42
CA MET A 195 11.91 -19.08 -14.96
C MET A 195 12.40 -17.76 -14.38
N GLY A 196 13.39 -17.13 -15.02
CA GLY A 196 13.86 -15.80 -14.61
C GLY A 196 12.75 -14.76 -14.68
N PHE A 197 11.97 -14.79 -15.77
CA PHE A 197 10.80 -13.93 -15.94
C PHE A 197 9.73 -14.16 -14.86
N LEU A 198 9.32 -15.41 -14.64
CA LEU A 198 8.31 -15.75 -13.62
C LEU A 198 8.77 -15.34 -12.21
N PHE A 199 10.06 -15.49 -11.90
CA PHE A 199 10.62 -15.07 -10.63
C PHE A 199 10.53 -13.54 -10.45
N MET A 200 10.98 -12.77 -11.44
CA MET A 200 10.94 -11.30 -11.39
C MET A 200 9.50 -10.76 -11.31
N VAL A 201 8.60 -11.30 -12.14
CA VAL A 201 7.17 -10.93 -12.10
C VAL A 201 6.52 -11.35 -10.78
N GLY A 202 6.87 -12.52 -10.25
CA GLY A 202 6.36 -13.01 -8.97
C GLY A 202 6.75 -12.11 -7.80
N ILE A 203 8.03 -11.72 -7.71
CA ILE A 203 8.52 -10.80 -6.67
C ILE A 203 7.90 -9.41 -6.85
N GLY A 204 7.89 -8.87 -8.08
CA GLY A 204 7.27 -7.58 -8.35
C GLY A 204 5.77 -7.56 -8.03
N GLY A 205 5.06 -8.64 -8.38
CA GLY A 205 3.65 -8.83 -8.05
C GLY A 205 3.40 -8.86 -6.54
N LEU A 206 4.24 -9.56 -5.77
CA LEU A 206 4.17 -9.55 -4.31
C LEU A 206 4.33 -8.14 -3.73
N PHE A 207 5.26 -7.34 -4.25
CA PHE A 207 5.44 -5.96 -3.79
C PHE A 207 4.24 -5.06 -4.09
N VAL A 208 3.60 -5.24 -5.26
CA VAL A 208 2.34 -4.56 -5.58
C VAL A 208 1.25 -4.95 -4.57
N LEU A 209 1.11 -6.23 -4.25
CA LEU A 209 0.12 -6.70 -3.26
C LEU A 209 0.35 -6.11 -1.88
N ILE A 210 1.60 -6.04 -1.42
CA ILE A 210 1.96 -5.38 -0.16
C ILE A 210 1.54 -3.91 -0.19
N GLY A 211 1.86 -3.19 -1.27
CA GLY A 211 1.47 -1.80 -1.45
C GLY A 211 -0.04 -1.57 -1.39
N VAL A 212 -0.81 -2.41 -2.07
CA VAL A 212 -2.29 -2.40 -2.01
C VAL A 212 -2.81 -2.68 -0.60
N GLY A 213 -2.19 -3.61 0.13
CA GLY A 213 -2.52 -3.90 1.52
C GLY A 213 -2.30 -2.69 2.44
N LEU A 214 -1.19 -1.97 2.26
CA LEU A 214 -0.90 -0.73 2.98
C LEU A 214 -1.94 0.35 2.66
N LEU A 215 -2.27 0.55 1.39
CA LEU A 215 -3.32 1.50 0.98
C LEU A 215 -4.67 1.18 1.62
N TYR A 216 -5.06 -0.10 1.63
CA TYR A 216 -6.30 -0.54 2.26
C TYR A 216 -6.30 -0.28 3.77
N ALA A 217 -5.22 -0.66 4.48
CA ALA A 217 -5.08 -0.44 5.92
C ALA A 217 -5.09 1.04 6.29
N GLY A 218 -4.37 1.86 5.53
CA GLY A 218 -4.34 3.32 5.68
C GLY A 218 -5.71 3.94 5.43
N GLY A 219 -6.39 3.55 4.34
CA GLY A 219 -7.73 4.03 3.99
C GLY A 219 -8.78 3.68 5.05
N LYS A 220 -8.72 2.45 5.60
CA LYS A 220 -9.57 2.04 6.72
C LYS A 220 -9.35 2.93 7.95
N THR A 221 -8.09 3.24 8.27
CA THR A 221 -7.75 4.07 9.43
C THR A 221 -8.18 5.53 9.23
N GLN A 222 -8.02 6.08 8.02
CA GLN A 222 -8.54 7.42 7.70
C GLN A 222 -10.06 7.50 7.80
N LYS A 223 -10.77 6.46 7.33
CA LYS A 223 -12.24 6.39 7.48
C LYS A 223 -12.63 6.38 8.95
N GLN A 224 -11.96 5.58 9.78
CA GLN A 224 -12.19 5.54 11.23
C GLN A 224 -11.90 6.90 11.88
N LEU A 225 -10.83 7.59 11.48
CA LEU A 225 -10.51 8.93 11.97
C LEU A 225 -11.56 9.97 11.55
N GLY A 226 -12.06 9.89 10.32
CA GLY A 226 -13.14 10.73 9.83
C GLY A 226 -14.43 10.52 10.63
N GLN A 227 -14.81 9.26 10.85
CA GLN A 227 -15.94 8.91 11.71
C GLN A 227 -15.73 9.40 13.14
N LEU A 228 -14.53 9.23 13.70
CA LEU A 228 -14.21 9.66 15.05
C LEU A 228 -14.32 11.19 15.20
N ARG A 229 -13.95 11.95 14.16
CA ARG A 229 -14.13 13.41 14.13
C ARG A 229 -15.59 13.82 14.01
N ALA A 230 -16.38 13.12 13.20
CA ALA A 230 -17.77 13.47 12.93
C ALA A 230 -18.74 13.02 14.04
N GLU A 231 -18.55 11.82 14.56
CA GLU A 231 -19.51 11.12 15.44
C GLU A 231 -18.91 10.80 16.82
N GLY A 232 -17.61 11.06 17.03
CA GLY A 232 -16.94 10.67 18.27
C GLY A 232 -17.43 11.46 19.48
N LEU A 233 -17.72 10.72 20.56
CA LEU A 233 -18.07 11.29 21.86
C LEU A 233 -16.81 11.49 22.71
N GLN A 234 -16.84 12.51 23.56
CA GLN A 234 -15.77 12.78 24.52
C GLN A 234 -16.08 12.12 25.87
N THR A 235 -15.04 11.59 26.51
CA THR A 235 -15.08 11.09 27.88
C THR A 235 -13.76 11.41 28.60
N GLN A 236 -13.74 11.22 29.91
CA GLN A 236 -12.53 11.25 30.72
C GLN A 236 -12.01 9.82 30.83
N GLY A 237 -10.72 9.61 30.62
CA GLY A 237 -10.03 8.36 30.94
C GLY A 237 -8.88 8.60 31.91
N LEU A 238 -8.32 7.51 32.40
CA LEU A 238 -7.21 7.49 33.35
C LEU A 238 -5.95 6.95 32.67
N LEU A 239 -4.84 7.66 32.78
CA LEU A 239 -3.53 7.12 32.41
C LEU A 239 -3.09 6.14 33.49
N PHE A 240 -3.03 4.85 33.19
CA PHE A 240 -2.74 3.82 34.20
C PHE A 240 -1.35 3.18 34.07
N ASP A 241 -0.73 3.23 32.89
CA ASP A 241 0.64 2.77 32.69
C ASP A 241 1.34 3.66 31.66
N ARG A 242 2.67 3.74 31.75
CA ARG A 242 3.53 4.36 30.75
C ARG A 242 4.90 3.67 30.82
N TRP A 243 5.48 3.37 29.66
CA TRP A 243 6.78 2.73 29.60
C TRP A 243 7.55 3.15 28.36
N THR A 244 8.83 2.84 28.36
CA THR A 244 9.69 2.97 27.20
C THR A 244 10.12 1.60 26.71
N ASP A 245 10.27 1.45 25.40
CA ASP A 245 10.94 0.31 24.78
C ASP A 245 12.14 0.82 24.02
N LYS A 246 13.27 0.12 24.13
CA LYS A 246 14.52 0.49 23.45
C LYS A 246 14.83 -0.62 22.46
N ASP A 247 14.90 -0.27 21.18
CA ASP A 247 15.20 -1.24 20.14
C ASP A 247 16.71 -1.55 20.07
N SER A 248 17.10 -2.31 19.05
CA SER A 248 18.48 -2.78 18.90
C SER A 248 19.46 -1.69 18.47
N ASP A 249 18.99 -0.60 17.85
CA ASP A 249 19.86 0.52 17.45
C ASP A 249 19.97 1.59 18.56
N GLY A 250 19.09 1.51 19.55
CA GLY A 250 19.13 2.32 20.75
C GLY A 250 18.10 3.44 20.76
N ASP A 251 17.24 3.53 19.75
CA ASP A 251 16.12 4.43 19.73
C ASP A 251 15.09 4.02 20.79
N THR A 252 14.62 5.04 21.52
CA THR A 252 13.67 4.85 22.62
C THR A 252 12.27 5.23 22.16
N THR A 253 11.36 4.26 22.19
CA THR A 253 9.95 4.44 21.92
C THR A 253 9.16 4.65 23.20
N TYR A 254 8.28 5.66 23.22
CA TYR A 254 7.51 6.07 24.39
C TYR A 254 6.05 5.66 24.25
N TYR A 255 5.55 4.88 25.21
CA TYR A 255 4.19 4.37 25.22
C TYR A 255 3.41 4.90 26.42
N VAL A 256 2.14 5.19 26.18
CA VAL A 256 1.15 5.53 27.20
C VAL A 256 -0.02 4.58 27.10
N ALA A 257 -0.49 4.04 28.24
CA ALA A 257 -1.68 3.22 28.31
C ALA A 257 -2.73 3.86 29.21
N PHE A 258 -3.95 3.92 28.69
CA PHE A 258 -5.08 4.57 29.32
C PHE A 258 -6.30 3.66 29.31
N ALA A 259 -7.18 3.91 30.27
CA ALA A 259 -8.43 3.19 30.44
C ALA A 259 -9.59 4.16 30.60
N PHE A 260 -10.76 3.82 30.06
CA PHE A 260 -11.97 4.62 30.23
C PHE A 260 -13.21 3.74 30.19
N THR A 261 -14.26 4.22 30.82
CA THR A 261 -15.53 3.50 30.91
C THR A 261 -16.52 4.06 29.90
N VAL A 262 -17.23 3.18 29.20
CA VAL A 262 -18.29 3.55 28.26
C VAL A 262 -19.61 2.99 28.75
N ARG A 263 -20.67 3.81 28.74
CA ARG A 263 -22.01 3.32 29.07
C ARG A 263 -22.56 2.49 27.92
N ALA A 264 -22.56 1.16 28.07
CA ALA A 264 -23.15 0.23 27.12
C ALA A 264 -24.43 -0.40 27.70
N ARG A 265 -25.29 -0.96 26.83
CA ARG A 265 -26.50 -1.68 27.29
C ARG A 265 -26.16 -2.93 28.12
N ALA A 266 -24.97 -3.49 27.92
CA ALA A 266 -24.49 -4.69 28.61
C ALA A 266 -23.66 -4.37 29.88
N GLY A 267 -23.72 -3.14 30.38
CA GLY A 267 -22.93 -2.65 31.51
C GLY A 267 -21.94 -1.56 31.10
N ASP A 268 -21.02 -1.26 32.00
CA ASP A 268 -20.02 -0.21 31.87
C ASP A 268 -18.63 -0.82 31.61
N PRO A 269 -18.34 -1.33 30.38
CA PRO A 269 -17.04 -1.93 30.08
C PRO A 269 -15.91 -0.91 30.21
N ILE A 270 -14.82 -1.35 30.83
CA ILE A 270 -13.54 -0.64 30.84
C ILE A 270 -12.81 -0.96 29.55
N ILE A 271 -12.55 0.05 28.73
CA ILE A 271 -11.77 -0.05 27.50
C ILE A 271 -10.33 0.35 27.82
N THR A 272 -9.38 -0.52 27.48
CA THR A 272 -7.93 -0.26 27.65
C THR A 272 -7.25 -0.11 26.30
N ARG A 273 -6.37 0.89 26.16
CA ARG A 273 -5.60 1.12 24.94
C ARG A 273 -4.19 1.59 25.28
N ALA A 274 -3.23 1.25 24.42
CA ALA A 274 -1.89 1.82 24.44
C ALA A 274 -1.54 2.44 23.10
N GLU A 275 -0.90 3.61 23.13
CA GLU A 275 -0.43 4.31 21.94
C GLU A 275 1.00 4.81 22.11
N GLN A 276 1.73 4.88 21.00
CA GLN A 276 3.05 5.50 20.94
C GLN A 276 2.90 7.01 20.86
N ASN A 277 3.22 7.73 21.94
CA ASN A 277 3.04 9.17 22.00
C ASN A 277 3.99 9.83 23.02
N LYS A 278 5.15 10.28 22.55
CA LYS A 278 6.15 10.95 23.40
C LYS A 278 5.59 12.21 24.09
N LYS A 279 4.78 13.00 23.38
CA LYS A 279 4.18 14.23 23.95
C LYS A 279 3.27 13.92 25.14
N LEU A 280 2.47 12.85 25.06
CA LEU A 280 1.66 12.42 26.19
C LEU A 280 2.51 11.85 27.33
N TYR A 281 3.54 11.07 27.00
CA TYR A 281 4.46 10.49 27.98
C TYR A 281 5.15 11.56 28.84
N ASP A 282 5.62 12.63 28.19
CA ASP A 282 6.32 13.73 28.86
C ASP A 282 5.36 14.60 29.69
N LYS A 283 4.13 14.79 29.19
CA LYS A 283 3.13 15.68 29.80
C LYS A 283 2.36 15.08 30.97
N TYR A 284 2.04 13.79 30.92
CA TYR A 284 1.13 13.15 31.88
C TYR A 284 1.83 12.10 32.75
N ARG A 285 1.38 12.02 34.01
CA ARG A 285 1.80 11.05 35.04
C ARG A 285 0.73 9.98 35.23
N ILE A 286 1.14 8.82 35.74
CA ILE A 286 0.20 7.75 36.09
C ILE A 286 -0.79 8.28 37.14
N GLY A 287 -2.08 8.06 36.89
CA GLY A 287 -3.19 8.61 37.67
C GLY A 287 -3.78 9.90 37.10
N ASP A 288 -3.14 10.53 36.11
CA ASP A 288 -3.69 11.73 35.47
C ASP A 288 -4.91 11.39 34.60
N THR A 289 -5.84 12.34 34.53
CA THR A 289 -7.02 12.23 33.67
C THR A 289 -6.72 12.74 32.26
N LEU A 290 -7.16 12.00 31.26
CA LEU A 290 -7.03 12.29 29.83
C LEU A 290 -8.40 12.54 29.20
N SER A 291 -8.50 13.55 28.32
CA SER A 291 -9.67 13.70 27.46
C SER A 291 -9.56 12.71 26.30
N ILE A 292 -10.52 11.78 26.20
CA ILE A 292 -10.53 10.74 25.17
C ILE A 292 -11.75 10.96 24.29
N ARG A 293 -11.55 10.91 22.97
CA ARG A 293 -12.63 10.82 22.00
C ARG A 293 -12.75 9.38 21.51
N TYR A 294 -13.95 8.80 21.51
CA TYR A 294 -14.21 7.42 21.08
C TYR A 294 -15.44 7.32 20.18
N LEU A 295 -15.53 6.27 19.35
CA LEU A 295 -16.72 5.96 18.56
C LEU A 295 -17.76 5.21 19.42
N PRO A 296 -19.02 5.67 19.52
CA PRO A 296 -20.02 5.01 20.36
C PRO A 296 -20.37 3.59 19.91
N ASN A 297 -20.38 3.36 18.59
CA ASN A 297 -20.69 2.05 18.01
C ASN A 297 -19.50 1.08 18.06
N ASP A 298 -18.28 1.60 18.23
CA ASP A 298 -17.06 0.81 18.37
C ASP A 298 -16.05 1.54 19.26
N PRO A 299 -16.18 1.44 20.60
CA PRO A 299 -15.32 2.17 21.52
C PRO A 299 -13.83 1.82 21.46
N SER A 300 -13.48 0.72 20.78
CA SER A 300 -12.08 0.37 20.52
C SER A 300 -11.40 1.39 19.61
N VAL A 301 -12.16 2.11 18.79
CA VAL A 301 -11.70 3.25 18.00
C VAL A 301 -11.78 4.51 18.86
N CYS A 302 -10.65 4.89 19.43
CA CYS A 302 -10.52 6.05 20.28
C CYS A 302 -9.16 6.74 20.12
N MET A 303 -9.09 8.01 20.51
CA MET A 303 -7.86 8.82 20.51
C MET A 303 -7.84 9.76 21.71
N VAL A 304 -6.64 9.98 22.27
CA VAL A 304 -6.44 11.01 23.30
C VAL A 304 -6.43 12.39 22.62
N GLN A 305 -7.17 13.35 23.20
CA GLN A 305 -7.16 14.73 22.74
C GLN A 305 -6.12 15.52 23.52
N VAL A 306 -5.03 15.89 22.86
CA VAL A 306 -4.03 16.79 23.44
C VAL A 306 -4.58 18.22 23.35
N PRO A 307 -4.69 18.97 24.46
CA PRO A 307 -4.99 20.40 24.40
C PRO A 307 -3.95 21.10 23.51
N PRO A 308 -4.37 22.07 22.66
CA PRO A 308 -3.45 22.82 21.81
C PRO A 308 -2.35 23.52 22.60
#